data_AF-A0A7Y5KBK0-F1
#
_entry.id   AF-A0A7Y5KBK0-F1
#
_cell.length_a   1.000
_cell.length_b   1.000
_cell.length_c   1.000
_cell.angle_alpha   90.00
_cell.angle_beta   90.00
_cell.angle_gamma   90.00
#
_symmetry.space_group_name_H-M   'P 1'
#
loop_
_entity.id
_entity.type
_entity.pdbx_description
1 polymer ?
#
loop_
_entity_poly.entity_id
_entity_poly.type
_entity_poly.pdbx_seq_one_letter_code
_entity_poly.pdbx_strand_id
1 'polypeptide(L)'
;MDQQITLTLSEAALQRASNLAGVVSRPIEKILADALEYALPDIGSEVLPAVATLSNDEVVALAQARMNAKEDAQLSELLERQQAGALTNGDRATLNNLFQAYLRLWLRQSEALAEAVKRGLRESLSSVA
;
A
#
# COMPACT_ATOMS: atom_id res chain seq x y z
N MET A 1 12.85 -15.93 -9.58
CA MET A 1 12.30 -17.14 -8.93
C MET A 1 10.82 -17.10 -9.19
N ASP A 2 10.27 -18.16 -9.76
CA ASP A 2 8.87 -18.13 -10.24
C ASP A 2 7.99 -18.82 -9.19
N GLN A 3 6.94 -18.14 -8.72
CA GLN A 3 5.93 -18.69 -7.83
C GLN A 3 4.59 -18.75 -8.56
N GLN A 4 3.85 -19.84 -8.36
CA GLN A 4 2.53 -20.05 -8.96
C GLN A 4 1.46 -20.01 -7.88
N ILE A 5 0.41 -19.23 -8.14
CA ILE A 5 -0.79 -19.13 -7.30
C ILE A 5 -2.04 -19.22 -8.18
N THR A 6 -3.11 -19.79 -7.64
CA THR A 6 -4.43 -19.79 -8.30
C THR A 6 -5.24 -18.60 -7.81
N LEU A 7 -5.71 -17.77 -8.75
CA LEU A 7 -6.48 -16.56 -8.46
C LEU A 7 -7.93 -16.74 -8.92
N THR A 8 -8.89 -16.37 -8.08
CA THR A 8 -10.30 -16.25 -8.50
C THR A 8 -10.57 -14.80 -8.87
N LEU A 9 -10.90 -14.55 -10.14
CA LEU A 9 -11.16 -13.22 -10.68
C LEU A 9 -12.65 -13.02 -10.95
N SER A 10 -13.12 -11.78 -10.88
CA SER A 10 -14.44 -11.44 -11.40
C SER A 10 -14.49 -11.58 -12.92
N GLU A 11 -15.66 -11.89 -13.46
CA GLU A 11 -15.88 -12.03 -14.90
C GLU A 11 -15.44 -10.76 -15.67
N ALA A 12 -15.74 -9.59 -15.12
CA ALA A 12 -15.34 -8.31 -15.69
C ALA A 12 -13.81 -8.13 -15.76
N ALA A 13 -13.06 -8.62 -14.76
CA ALA A 13 -11.60 -8.54 -14.76
C ALA A 13 -11.00 -9.50 -15.79
N LEU A 14 -11.51 -10.74 -15.87
CA LEU A 14 -11.06 -11.72 -16.85
C LEU A 14 -11.31 -11.23 -18.29
N GLN A 15 -12.49 -10.68 -18.57
CA GLN A 15 -12.82 -10.17 -19.91
C GLN A 15 -11.90 -9.02 -20.34
N ARG A 16 -11.60 -8.09 -19.44
CA ARG A 16 -10.65 -6.99 -19.72
C ARG A 16 -9.25 -7.51 -20.02
N ALA A 17 -8.77 -8.47 -19.23
CA ALA A 17 -7.47 -9.09 -19.44
C ALA A 17 -7.41 -9.84 -20.77
N SER A 18 -8.45 -10.62 -21.12
CA SER A 18 -8.55 -11.30 -22.42
C SER A 18 -8.57 -10.34 -23.60
N ASN A 19 -9.34 -9.25 -23.53
CA ASN A 19 -9.40 -8.25 -24.60
C ASN A 19 -8.02 -7.62 -24.82
N LEU A 20 -7.34 -7.23 -23.73
CA LEU A 20 -6.00 -6.66 -23.82
C LEU A 20 -5.00 -7.66 -24.38
N ALA A 21 -5.00 -8.90 -23.88
CA ALA A 21 -4.15 -10.00 -24.35
C ALA A 21 -4.30 -10.25 -25.86
N GLY A 22 -5.55 -10.21 -26.37
CA GLY A 22 -5.84 -10.33 -27.79
C GLY A 22 -5.27 -9.17 -28.62
N VAL A 23 -5.40 -7.94 -28.14
CA VAL A 23 -4.86 -6.75 -28.82
C VAL A 23 -3.33 -6.78 -28.88
N VAL A 24 -2.67 -7.13 -27.77
CA VAL A 24 -1.20 -7.14 -27.70
C VAL A 24 -0.57 -8.47 -28.12
N SER A 25 -1.37 -9.47 -28.50
CA SER A 25 -0.92 -10.82 -28.85
C SER A 25 0.02 -11.44 -27.81
N ARG A 26 -0.29 -11.26 -26.52
CA ARG A 26 0.48 -11.82 -25.40
C ARG A 26 -0.41 -12.76 -24.58
N PRO A 27 0.18 -13.78 -23.93
CA PRO A 27 -0.56 -14.65 -23.02
C PRO A 27 -1.24 -13.86 -21.90
N ILE A 28 -2.46 -14.23 -21.55
CA ILE A 28 -3.26 -13.54 -20.52
C ILE A 28 -2.57 -13.58 -19.16
N GLU A 29 -1.86 -14.67 -18.85
CA GLU A 29 -1.12 -14.85 -17.61
C GLU A 29 -0.01 -13.82 -17.47
N LYS A 30 0.68 -13.49 -18.58
CA LYS A 30 1.72 -12.46 -18.59
C LYS A 30 1.13 -11.05 -18.43
N ILE A 31 -0.03 -10.78 -19.02
CA ILE A 31 -0.72 -9.50 -18.85
C ILE A 31 -1.18 -9.33 -17.40
N LEU A 32 -1.72 -10.38 -16.80
CA LEU A 32 -2.14 -10.35 -15.40
C LEU A 32 -0.94 -10.21 -14.45
N ALA A 33 0.17 -10.90 -14.73
CA ALA A 33 1.40 -10.76 -13.94
C ALA A 33 1.94 -9.32 -14.01
N ASP A 34 2.11 -8.75 -15.20
CA ASP A 34 2.59 -7.37 -15.37
C ASP A 34 1.64 -6.36 -14.69
N ALA A 35 0.32 -6.58 -14.79
CA ALA A 35 -0.68 -5.73 -14.15
C ALA A 35 -0.64 -5.84 -12.62
N LEU A 36 -0.39 -7.04 -12.07
CA LEU A 36 -0.19 -7.24 -10.64
C LEU A 36 1.10 -6.58 -10.17
N GLU A 37 2.21 -6.70 -10.90
CA GLU A 37 3.46 -5.99 -10.57
C GLU A 37 3.28 -4.47 -10.56
N TYR A 38 2.46 -3.93 -11.45
CA TYR A 38 2.17 -2.49 -11.48
C TYR A 38 1.19 -2.06 -10.38
N ALA A 39 0.19 -2.88 -10.06
CA ALA A 39 -0.83 -2.56 -9.08
C ALA A 39 -0.37 -2.77 -7.64
N LEU A 40 0.46 -3.79 -7.41
CA LEU A 40 1.00 -4.10 -6.09
C LEU A 40 2.12 -3.10 -5.78
N PRO A 41 2.01 -2.35 -4.66
CA PRO A 41 3.14 -1.58 -4.19
C PRO A 41 4.33 -2.47 -3.87
N ASP A 42 5.51 -2.00 -4.21
CA ASP A 42 6.73 -2.50 -3.59
C ASP A 42 6.88 -1.92 -2.17
N ILE A 43 6.11 -2.49 -1.24
CA ILE A 43 6.16 -2.10 0.18
C ILE A 43 7.44 -2.68 0.79
N GLY A 44 8.57 -2.00 0.61
CA GLY A 44 9.84 -2.36 1.25
C GLY A 44 11.11 -2.10 0.44
N SER A 45 11.02 -1.80 -0.85
CA SER A 45 12.19 -1.57 -1.71
C SER A 45 12.79 -0.17 -1.64
N GLU A 46 12.09 0.81 -1.05
CA GLU A 46 12.73 2.05 -0.66
C GLU A 46 13.82 1.74 0.39
N VAL A 47 15.09 1.92 -0.02
CA VAL A 47 16.27 1.81 0.86
C VAL A 47 16.26 2.96 1.84
N LEU A 48 15.42 2.82 2.85
CA LEU A 48 15.34 3.74 3.96
C LEU A 48 16.05 3.09 5.15
N PRO A 49 16.69 3.89 6.02
CA PRO A 49 17.41 3.36 7.17
C PRO A 49 16.46 2.52 8.01
N ALA A 50 16.96 1.37 8.47
CA ALA A 50 16.24 0.52 9.40
C ALA A 50 15.87 1.36 10.63
N VAL A 51 14.64 1.24 11.11
CA VAL A 51 14.17 2.02 12.26
C VAL A 51 15.10 1.87 13.48
N ALA A 52 15.72 0.68 13.64
CA ALA A 52 16.70 0.42 14.68
C ALA A 52 17.96 1.32 14.63
N THR A 53 18.30 1.92 13.49
CA THR A 53 19.45 2.84 13.36
C THR A 53 19.08 4.30 13.58
N LEU A 54 17.80 4.63 13.70
CA LEU A 54 17.32 5.99 13.97
C LEU A 54 17.61 6.40 15.43
N SER A 55 17.77 7.69 15.67
CA SER A 55 17.84 8.28 17.02
C SER A 55 16.51 8.14 17.77
N ASN A 56 16.52 8.33 19.09
CA ASN A 56 15.31 8.24 19.90
C ASN A 56 14.24 9.26 19.46
N ASP A 57 14.64 10.49 19.16
CA ASP A 57 13.72 11.55 18.72
C ASP A 57 13.10 11.21 17.36
N GLU A 58 13.89 10.66 16.43
CA GLU A 58 13.39 10.20 15.13
C GLU A 58 12.43 9.02 15.25
N VAL A 59 12.72 8.05 16.15
CA VAL A 59 11.81 6.93 16.42
C VAL A 59 10.48 7.43 17.00
N VAL A 60 10.52 8.37 17.96
CA VAL A 60 9.30 8.94 18.54
C VAL A 60 8.51 9.73 17.50
N ALA A 61 9.19 10.55 16.69
CA ALA A 61 8.55 11.30 15.60
C ALA A 61 7.90 10.38 14.58
N LEU A 62 8.58 9.30 14.16
CA LEU A 62 8.06 8.33 13.20
C LEU A 62 6.90 7.51 13.79
N ALA A 63 6.95 7.16 15.08
CA ALA A 63 5.86 6.49 15.79
C ALA A 63 4.59 7.37 15.89
N GLN A 64 4.74 8.69 15.83
CA GLN A 64 3.63 9.65 15.86
C GLN A 64 3.25 10.18 14.46
N ALA A 65 3.98 9.77 13.43
CA ALA A 65 3.78 10.25 12.06
C ALA A 65 2.35 9.93 11.58
N ARG A 66 1.78 10.88 10.85
CA ARG A 66 0.46 10.75 10.23
C ARG A 66 0.54 11.21 8.78
N MET A 67 -0.34 10.67 7.96
CA MET A 67 -0.54 11.16 6.61
C MET A 67 -0.97 12.63 6.72
N ASN A 68 -0.56 13.45 5.77
CA ASN A 68 -0.94 14.85 5.84
C ASN A 68 -2.47 14.98 5.68
N ALA A 69 -3.07 15.94 6.38
CA ALA A 69 -4.53 16.04 6.46
C ALA A 69 -5.22 16.20 5.10
N LYS A 70 -4.53 16.81 4.12
CA LYS A 70 -5.05 16.99 2.76
C LYS A 70 -5.07 15.67 1.99
N GLU A 71 -3.99 14.91 2.06
CA GLU A 71 -3.83 13.60 1.44
C GLU A 71 -4.76 12.56 2.07
N ASP A 72 -4.94 12.60 3.39
CA ASP A 72 -5.85 11.72 4.13
C ASP A 72 -7.32 12.00 3.78
N ALA A 73 -7.71 13.27 3.69
CA ALA A 73 -9.04 13.67 3.23
C ALA A 73 -9.29 13.25 1.78
N GLN A 74 -8.31 13.46 0.90
CA GLN A 74 -8.40 13.08 -0.50
C GLN A 74 -8.48 11.56 -0.68
N LEU A 75 -7.71 10.79 0.10
CA LEU A 75 -7.78 9.33 0.12
C LEU A 75 -9.18 8.87 0.53
N SER A 76 -9.72 9.43 1.61
CA SER A 76 -11.07 9.13 2.09
C SER A 76 -12.15 9.40 1.04
N GLU A 77 -12.11 10.57 0.39
CA GLU A 77 -13.06 10.93 -0.68
C GLU A 77 -12.98 9.95 -1.87
N LEU A 78 -11.77 9.58 -2.28
CA LEU A 78 -11.57 8.66 -3.39
C LEU A 78 -12.05 7.24 -3.07
N LEU A 79 -11.89 6.78 -1.82
CA LEU A 79 -12.44 5.50 -1.35
C LEU A 79 -13.97 5.51 -1.36
N GLU A 80 -14.61 6.60 -0.90
CA GLU A 80 -16.07 6.75 -0.96
C GLU A 80 -16.57 6.71 -2.42
N ARG A 81 -15.91 7.44 -3.33
CA ARG A 81 -16.25 7.45 -4.76
C ARG A 81 -16.01 6.09 -5.41
N GLN A 82 -15.02 5.33 -4.96
CA GLN A 82 -14.78 3.95 -5.40
C GLN A 82 -15.93 3.04 -4.99
N GLN A 83 -16.38 3.13 -3.74
CA GLN A 83 -17.50 2.35 -3.21
C GLN A 83 -18.82 2.68 -3.94
N ALA A 84 -19.00 3.94 -4.32
CA ALA A 84 -20.15 4.39 -5.12
C ALA A 84 -20.04 4.05 -6.63
N GLY A 85 -18.93 3.46 -7.09
CA GLY A 85 -18.72 3.14 -8.51
C GLY A 85 -18.47 4.36 -9.42
N ALA A 86 -18.22 5.54 -8.84
CA ALA A 86 -18.11 6.83 -9.52
C ALA A 86 -16.65 7.28 -9.78
N LEU A 87 -15.71 6.33 -9.80
CA LEU A 87 -14.28 6.58 -9.90
C LEU A 87 -13.82 6.68 -11.37
N THR A 88 -13.30 7.83 -11.78
CA THR A 88 -12.70 8.01 -13.11
C THR A 88 -11.34 7.29 -13.21
N ASN A 89 -10.77 7.21 -14.42
CA ASN A 89 -9.44 6.61 -14.59
C ASN A 89 -8.33 7.45 -13.95
N GLY A 90 -8.44 8.78 -13.96
CA GLY A 90 -7.50 9.65 -13.25
C GLY A 90 -7.58 9.47 -11.73
N ASP A 91 -8.81 9.39 -11.21
CA ASP A 91 -9.06 9.13 -9.79
C ASP A 91 -8.48 7.78 -9.34
N ARG A 92 -8.53 6.74 -10.18
CA ARG A 92 -7.92 5.42 -9.87
C ARG A 92 -6.41 5.52 -9.67
N ALA A 93 -5.71 6.24 -10.54
CA ALA A 93 -4.27 6.41 -10.44
C ALA A 93 -3.90 7.20 -9.18
N THR A 94 -4.63 8.27 -8.89
CA THR A 94 -4.43 9.07 -7.67
C THR A 94 -4.74 8.27 -6.41
N LEU A 95 -5.84 7.52 -6.39
CA LEU A 95 -6.19 6.64 -5.28
C LEU A 95 -5.10 5.61 -5.02
N ASN A 96 -4.60 4.96 -6.08
CA ASN A 96 -3.52 3.98 -5.94
C ASN A 96 -2.29 4.61 -5.29
N ASN A 97 -1.84 5.78 -5.77
CA ASN A 97 -0.68 6.48 -5.23
C ASN A 97 -0.84 6.86 -3.75
N LEU A 98 -2.00 7.42 -3.37
CA LEU A 98 -2.30 7.78 -1.98
C LEU A 98 -2.36 6.54 -1.10
N PHE A 99 -2.98 5.47 -1.59
CA PHE A 99 -3.05 4.21 -0.87
C PHE A 99 -1.66 3.60 -0.64
N GLN A 100 -0.75 3.68 -1.62
CA GLN A 100 0.63 3.23 -1.42
C GLN A 100 1.37 4.07 -0.38
N ALA A 101 1.20 5.40 -0.39
CA ALA A 101 1.81 6.28 0.59
C ALA A 101 1.31 5.95 2.01
N TYR A 102 0.01 5.72 2.15
CA TYR A 102 -0.61 5.30 3.40
C TYR A 102 -0.04 3.97 3.92
N LEU A 103 0.04 2.94 3.08
CA LEU A 103 0.57 1.63 3.47
C LEU A 103 2.04 1.70 3.90
N ARG A 104 2.88 2.45 3.16
CA ARG A 104 4.29 2.66 3.54
C ARG A 104 4.43 3.39 4.88
N LEU A 105 3.62 4.44 5.10
CA LEU A 105 3.61 5.16 6.36
C LEU A 105 3.20 4.25 7.51
N TRP A 106 2.13 3.47 7.33
CA TRP A 106 1.63 2.57 8.36
C TRP A 106 2.66 1.50 8.73
N LEU A 107 3.31 0.88 7.74
CA LEU A 107 4.38 -0.08 7.99
C LEU A 107 5.51 0.55 8.83
N ARG A 108 6.03 1.70 8.40
CA ARG A 108 7.12 2.39 9.10
C ARG A 108 6.73 2.85 10.49
N GLN A 109 5.50 3.33 10.67
CA GLN A 109 4.98 3.69 11.97
C GLN A 109 4.91 2.46 12.88
N SER A 110 4.46 1.31 12.37
CA SER A 110 4.40 0.07 13.15
C SER A 110 5.80 -0.39 13.63
N GLU A 111 6.81 -0.30 12.76
CA GLU A 111 8.21 -0.58 13.10
C GLU A 111 8.74 0.41 14.15
N ALA A 112 8.44 1.70 14.01
CA ALA A 112 8.81 2.74 14.97
C ALA A 112 8.13 2.56 16.33
N LEU A 113 6.87 2.14 16.34
CA LEU A 113 6.14 1.81 17.56
C LEU A 113 6.79 0.63 18.30
N ALA A 114 7.14 -0.44 17.57
CA ALA A 114 7.82 -1.58 18.15
C ALA A 114 9.21 -1.20 18.72
N GLU A 115 9.99 -0.42 17.98
CA GLU A 115 11.31 0.03 18.43
C GLU A 115 11.20 1.02 19.60
N ALA A 116 10.20 1.90 19.62
CA ALA A 116 9.95 2.82 20.74
C ALA A 116 9.66 2.06 22.04
N VAL A 117 8.85 1.00 21.98
CA VAL A 117 8.57 0.13 23.13
C VAL A 117 9.84 -0.62 23.56
N LYS A 118 10.58 -1.19 22.61
CA LYS A 118 11.83 -1.92 22.87
C LYS A 118 12.89 -1.04 23.55
N ARG A 119 12.95 0.26 23.21
CA ARG A 119 13.86 1.24 23.82
C ARG A 119 13.34 1.87 25.11
N GLY A 120 12.11 1.58 25.52
CA GLY A 120 11.47 2.22 26.68
C GLY A 120 11.07 3.68 26.46
N LEU A 121 10.93 4.12 25.21
CA LEU A 121 10.49 5.47 24.83
C LEU A 121 8.95 5.61 24.88
N ARG A 122 8.23 4.49 24.89
CA ARG A 122 6.78 4.40 25.03
C ARG A 122 6.39 3.16 25.83
N GLU A 123 5.29 3.26 26.57
CA GLU A 123 4.68 2.10 27.20
C GLU A 123 4.08 1.16 26.15
N SER A 124 4.16 -0.14 26.44
CA SER A 124 3.47 -1.16 25.66
C SER A 124 1.96 -0.99 25.79
N LEU A 125 1.23 -1.13 24.69
CA LEU A 125 -0.25 -1.07 24.69
C LEU A 125 -0.92 -2.17 25.54
N SER A 126 -0.16 -3.14 26.05
CA SER A 126 -0.63 -4.18 26.98
C SER A 126 -0.57 -3.80 28.47
N SER A 127 -0.19 -2.57 28.84
CA SER A 127 -0.13 -2.14 30.26
C SER A 127 -1.42 -1.54 30.82
N VAL A 128 -2.49 -1.40 30.03
CA VAL A 128 -3.80 -0.95 30.54
C VAL A 128 -4.61 -2.17 30.99
N ALA A 129 -4.50 -2.51 32.27
CA ALA A 129 -5.38 -3.43 32.99
C ALA A 129 -6.36 -2.64 33.86
#